data_AF-A0A7K2YVH4-F1
#
_entry.id   AF-A0A7K2YVH4-F1
#
_cell.length_a   1.000
_cell.length_b   1.000
_cell.length_c   1.000
_cell.angle_alpha   90.00
_cell.angle_beta   90.00
_cell.angle_gamma   90.00
#
_symmetry.space_group_name_H-M   'P 1'
#
loop_
_entity.id
_entity.type
_entity.pdbx_description
1 polymer ?
#
loop_
_entity_poly.entity_id
_entity_poly.type
_entity_poly.pdbx_seq_one_letter_code
_entity_poly.pdbx_strand_id
1 'polypeptide(L)'
;MTASPPTDRVVAVVELLAAASGGLSVSEIATRLDLNRSTAGAVLGALAEPGWVQRGRDLLYTLGPGLLAVAGAVQGRVRMPVDAADVLADLAERTGCGAALSLVGGDHVVFVAVEPGPGRVPAGITVGARLPLRPP
;
A
#
# COMPACT_ATOMS: atom_id res chain seq x y z
N MET A 1 21.02 -9.82 0.64
CA MET A 1 20.33 -9.39 -0.60
C MET A 1 20.86 -8.02 -0.95
N THR A 2 21.49 -7.86 -2.10
CA THR A 2 22.05 -6.57 -2.53
C THR A 2 20.89 -5.71 -3.03
N ALA A 3 20.31 -4.91 -2.14
CA ALA A 3 19.24 -4.01 -2.51
C ALA A 3 19.80 -2.96 -3.50
N SER A 4 19.11 -2.76 -4.62
CA SER A 4 19.47 -1.77 -5.63
C SER A 4 18.90 -0.43 -5.17
N PRO A 5 19.73 0.54 -4.75
CA PRO A 5 19.21 1.81 -4.22
C PRO A 5 18.25 2.54 -5.17
N PRO A 6 18.43 2.50 -6.50
CA PRO A 6 17.44 3.02 -7.44
C PRO A 6 16.08 2.30 -7.38
N THR A 7 16.08 0.97 -7.25
CA THR A 7 14.86 0.16 -7.24
C THR A 7 14.07 0.39 -5.96
N ASP A 8 14.74 0.45 -4.80
CA ASP A 8 14.10 0.69 -3.51
C ASP A 8 13.39 2.04 -3.48
N ARG A 9 13.98 3.06 -4.11
CA ARG A 9 13.36 4.39 -4.24
C ARG A 9 12.08 4.36 -5.05
N VAL A 10 12.06 3.61 -6.15
CA VAL A 10 10.86 3.48 -6.99
C VAL A 10 9.72 2.85 -6.18
N VAL A 11 10.02 1.76 -5.45
CA VAL A 11 9.04 1.10 -4.58
C VAL A 11 8.54 2.06 -3.49
N ALA A 12 9.44 2.77 -2.81
CA ALA A 12 9.09 3.71 -1.76
C ALA A 12 8.22 4.88 -2.25
N VAL A 13 8.45 5.38 -3.47
CA VAL A 13 7.58 6.42 -4.08
C VAL A 13 6.16 5.89 -4.30
N VAL A 14 6.02 4.67 -4.83
CA VAL A 14 4.70 4.07 -5.07
C VAL A 14 3.96 3.81 -3.75
N GLU A 15 4.63 3.27 -2.75
CA GLU A 15 4.06 3.02 -1.41
C GLU A 15 3.65 4.33 -0.72
N LEU A 16 4.49 5.37 -0.81
CA LEU A 16 4.18 6.68 -0.23
C LEU A 16 2.93 7.31 -0.88
N LEU A 17 2.80 7.19 -2.20
CA LEU A 17 1.62 7.66 -2.93
C LEU A 17 0.37 6.82 -2.61
N ALA A 18 0.51 5.51 -2.43
CA ALA A 18 -0.58 4.62 -2.04
C ALA A 18 -1.15 4.97 -0.65
N ALA A 19 -0.29 5.42 0.27
CA ALA A 19 -0.67 5.82 1.62
C ALA A 19 -1.27 7.25 1.70
N ALA A 20 -1.18 8.04 0.62
CA ALA A 20 -1.66 9.42 0.58
C ALA A 20 -3.07 9.52 0.01
N SER A 21 -4.02 10.06 0.77
CA SER A 21 -5.43 10.19 0.35
C SER A 21 -5.70 11.27 -0.71
N GLY A 22 -4.79 12.25 -0.88
CA GLY A 22 -4.97 13.40 -1.78
C GLY A 22 -3.83 13.64 -2.76
N GLY A 23 -2.89 12.70 -2.88
CA GLY A 23 -1.66 12.89 -3.66
C GLY A 23 -0.62 13.76 -2.96
N LEU A 24 0.56 13.86 -3.58
CA LEU A 24 1.72 14.56 -3.02
C LEU A 24 2.48 15.34 -4.09
N SER A 25 3.00 16.51 -3.74
CA SER A 25 3.92 17.25 -4.60
C SER A 25 5.30 16.58 -4.68
N VAL A 26 6.08 16.89 -5.73
CA VAL A 26 7.47 16.42 -5.87
C VAL A 26 8.32 16.79 -4.65
N SER A 27 8.10 17.99 -4.09
CA SER A 27 8.84 18.46 -2.91
C SER A 27 8.49 17.66 -1.66
N GLU A 28 7.22 17.30 -1.45
CA GLU A 28 6.82 16.47 -0.31
C GLU A 28 7.37 15.05 -0.44
N ILE A 29 7.34 14.47 -1.64
CA ILE A 29 7.90 13.15 -1.91
C ILE A 29 9.41 13.16 -1.66
N ALA A 30 10.12 14.16 -2.18
CA ALA A 30 11.54 14.35 -1.97
C ALA A 30 11.89 14.44 -0.47
N THR A 31 11.18 15.27 0.29
CA THR A 31 11.40 15.42 1.73
C THR A 31 11.10 14.14 2.51
N ARG A 32 9.97 13.47 2.24
CA ARG A 32 9.54 12.30 3.03
C ARG A 32 10.41 11.07 2.78
N LEU A 33 11.03 10.97 1.61
CA LEU A 33 11.89 9.84 1.24
C LEU A 33 13.39 10.16 1.30
N ASP A 34 13.76 11.35 1.82
CA ASP A 34 15.15 11.84 1.86
C ASP A 34 15.84 11.78 0.48
N LEU A 35 15.13 12.23 -0.56
CA LEU A 35 15.60 12.30 -1.94
C LEU A 35 15.79 13.76 -2.34
N ASN A 36 16.74 14.02 -3.24
CA ASN A 36 16.78 15.31 -3.90
C ASN A 36 15.61 15.42 -4.92
N ARG A 37 15.17 16.65 -5.21
CA ARG A 37 14.03 16.90 -6.13
C ARG A 37 14.27 16.38 -7.54
N SER A 38 15.51 16.35 -8.02
CA SER A 38 15.85 15.84 -9.35
C SER A 38 15.61 14.33 -9.43
N THR A 39 16.07 13.58 -8.42
CA THR A 39 15.84 12.14 -8.30
C THR A 39 14.36 11.80 -8.15
N ALA A 40 13.63 12.50 -7.27
CA ALA A 40 12.19 12.31 -7.13
C ALA A 40 11.44 12.58 -8.46
N GLY A 41 11.79 13.67 -9.15
CA GLY A 41 11.23 14.00 -10.46
C GLY A 41 11.54 12.97 -11.53
N ALA A 42 12.76 12.42 -11.56
CA ALA A 42 13.15 11.38 -12.51
C ALA A 42 12.36 10.08 -12.28
N VAL A 43 12.18 9.67 -11.02
CA VAL A 43 11.36 8.50 -10.66
C VAL A 43 9.90 8.70 -11.06
N LEU A 44 9.33 9.87 -10.74
CA LEU A 44 7.95 10.19 -11.10
C LEU A 44 7.75 10.26 -12.62
N GLY A 45 8.71 10.79 -13.36
CA GLY A 45 8.70 10.80 -14.83
C GLY A 45 8.69 9.38 -15.41
N ALA A 46 9.58 8.51 -14.90
CA ALA A 46 9.65 7.12 -15.34
C ALA A 46 8.38 6.32 -14.98
N LEU A 47 7.74 6.61 -13.84
CA LEU A 47 6.46 6.00 -13.45
C LEU A 47 5.26 6.58 -14.23
N ALA A 48 5.34 7.82 -14.70
CA ALA A 48 4.28 8.45 -15.47
C ALA A 48 4.18 7.88 -16.89
N GLU A 49 5.30 7.47 -17.49
CA GLU A 49 5.34 6.86 -18.83
C GLU A 49 4.43 5.62 -18.98
N PRO A 50 4.45 4.61 -18.08
CA PRO A 50 3.48 3.51 -18.10
C PRO A 50 2.13 3.88 -17.44
N GLY A 51 1.91 5.13 -17.03
CA GLY A 51 0.69 5.58 -16.38
C GLY A 51 0.50 5.06 -14.94
N TRP A 52 1.59 4.67 -14.25
CA TRP A 52 1.53 4.20 -12.86
C TRP A 52 1.34 5.34 -11.87
N VAL A 53 1.80 6.53 -12.23
CA VAL A 53 1.47 7.78 -11.54
C VAL A 53 0.90 8.79 -12.52
N GLN A 54 0.11 9.72 -12.02
CA GLN A 54 -0.44 10.84 -12.78
C GLN A 54 -0.23 12.14 -12.02
N ARG A 55 -0.04 13.23 -12.76
CA ARG A 55 0.10 14.58 -12.18
C ARG A 55 -1.16 15.39 -12.45
N GLY A 56 -1.80 15.85 -11.37
CA GLY A 56 -2.96 16.73 -11.43
C GLY A 56 -2.60 18.17 -11.84
N ARG A 57 -3.64 18.97 -12.09
CA ARG A 57 -3.49 20.43 -12.37
C ARG A 57 -2.97 21.21 -11.16
N ASP A 58 -3.24 20.70 -9.96
CA ASP A 58 -2.72 21.15 -8.67
C ASP A 58 -1.24 20.78 -8.44
N LEU A 59 -0.60 20.14 -9.43
CA LEU A 59 0.77 19.67 -9.39
C LEU A 59 1.02 18.52 -8.41
N LEU A 60 -0.05 17.92 -7.86
CA LEU A 60 0.04 16.75 -7.00
C LEU A 60 0.12 15.47 -7.85
N TYR A 61 0.92 14.52 -7.37
CA TYR A 61 1.03 13.19 -7.95
C TYR A 61 0.14 12.22 -7.20
N THR A 62 -0.59 11.37 -7.93
CA THR A 62 -1.39 10.26 -7.40
C THR A 62 -1.05 8.99 -8.16
N LEU A 63 -1.46 7.82 -7.62
CA LEU A 63 -1.41 6.58 -8.39
C LEU A 63 -2.34 6.68 -9.61
N GLY A 64 -1.86 6.14 -10.73
CA GLY A 64 -2.54 6.17 -12.00
C GLY A 64 -3.19 4.82 -12.36
N PRO A 65 -4.09 4.81 -13.37
CA PRO A 65 -4.81 3.61 -13.79
C PRO A 65 -3.90 2.53 -14.40
N GLY A 66 -2.65 2.84 -14.77
CA GLY A 66 -1.68 1.86 -15.26
C GLY A 66 -1.38 0.73 -14.26
N LEU A 67 -1.65 0.96 -12.97
CA LEU A 67 -1.52 -0.05 -11.92
C LEU A 67 -2.71 -1.02 -11.84
N LEU A 68 -3.85 -0.76 -12.50
CA LEU A 68 -5.04 -1.62 -12.41
C LEU A 68 -4.77 -3.05 -12.89
N ALA A 69 -3.98 -3.21 -13.95
CA ALA A 69 -3.60 -4.54 -14.45
C ALA A 69 -2.76 -5.32 -13.42
N VAL A 70 -1.83 -4.65 -12.73
CA VAL A 70 -1.00 -5.25 -11.68
C VAL A 70 -1.88 -5.63 -10.49
N ALA A 71 -2.74 -4.71 -10.03
CA ALA A 71 -3.66 -4.94 -8.93
C ALA A 71 -4.61 -6.12 -9.23
N GLY A 72 -5.22 -6.16 -10.42
CA GLY A 72 -6.10 -7.24 -10.85
C GLY A 72 -5.40 -8.60 -10.91
N ALA A 73 -4.16 -8.64 -11.40
CA ALA A 73 -3.36 -9.88 -11.42
C ALA A 73 -3.05 -10.40 -10.00
N VAL A 74 -2.80 -9.50 -9.04
CA VAL A 74 -2.60 -9.86 -7.63
C VAL A 74 -3.91 -10.34 -7.01
N GLN A 75 -5.01 -9.59 -7.19
CA GLN A 75 -6.34 -9.96 -6.69
C GLN A 75 -6.80 -11.33 -7.22
N GLY A 76 -6.53 -11.65 -8.50
CA GLY A 76 -6.86 -12.95 -9.07
C GLY A 76 -6.07 -14.13 -8.46
N ARG A 77 -4.89 -13.87 -7.88
CA ARG A 77 -4.08 -14.89 -7.19
C ARG A 77 -4.43 -15.01 -5.71
N VAL A 78 -4.79 -13.90 -5.07
CA VAL A 78 -5.27 -13.86 -3.70
C VAL A 78 -6.75 -14.24 -3.68
N ARG A 79 -7.04 -15.54 -3.56
CA ARG A 79 -8.42 -16.03 -3.42
C ARG A 79 -8.99 -15.58 -2.08
N MET A 80 -9.68 -14.43 -2.09
CA MET A 80 -10.49 -14.01 -0.96
C MET A 80 -11.84 -14.73 -0.99
N PRO A 81 -12.33 -15.23 0.17
CA PRO A 81 -13.71 -15.65 0.29
C PRO A 81 -14.65 -14.51 -0.11
N VAL A 82 -15.70 -14.82 -0.85
CA VAL A 82 -16.66 -13.82 -1.37
C VAL A 82 -17.35 -13.06 -0.24
N ASP A 83 -17.51 -13.72 0.90
CA ASP A 83 -18.12 -13.27 2.15
C ASP A 83 -17.11 -12.72 3.17
N ALA A 84 -15.83 -12.59 2.81
CA ALA A 84 -14.78 -12.22 3.77
C ALA A 84 -15.04 -10.86 4.46
N ALA A 85 -15.58 -9.88 3.72
CA ALA A 85 -15.89 -8.57 4.28
C ALA A 85 -17.03 -8.66 5.31
N ASP A 86 -18.12 -9.36 4.98
CA ASP A 86 -19.27 -9.52 5.86
C ASP A 86 -18.91 -10.32 7.12
N VAL A 87 -18.11 -11.39 6.97
CA VAL A 87 -17.61 -12.19 8.09
C VAL A 87 -16.70 -11.37 9.01
N LEU A 88 -15.85 -10.51 8.46
CA LEU A 88 -14.99 -9.63 9.27
C LEU A 88 -15.82 -8.56 10.00
N ALA A 89 -16.86 -8.02 9.37
CA ALA A 89 -17.78 -7.08 9.99
C ALA A 89 -18.56 -7.71 11.15
N ASP A 90 -19.15 -8.90 10.95
CA ASP A 90 -19.84 -9.65 12.02
C ASP A 90 -18.89 -9.94 13.20
N LEU A 91 -17.66 -10.38 12.89
CA LEU A 91 -16.66 -10.66 13.92
C LEU A 91 -16.29 -9.40 14.71
N ALA A 92 -16.09 -8.28 14.02
CA ALA A 92 -15.74 -7.01 14.64
C ALA A 92 -16.87 -6.48 15.53
N GLU A 93 -18.12 -6.59 15.08
CA GLU A 93 -19.31 -6.20 15.84
C GLU A 93 -19.46 -7.06 17.10
N ARG A 94 -19.38 -8.39 16.98
CA ARG A 94 -19.56 -9.32 18.09
C ARG A 94 -18.46 -9.24 19.15
N THR A 95 -17.26 -8.83 18.76
CA THR A 95 -16.11 -8.73 19.68
C THR A 95 -15.88 -7.32 20.21
N GLY A 96 -16.52 -6.30 19.60
CA GLY A 96 -16.23 -4.90 19.88
C GLY A 96 -14.80 -4.47 19.50
N CYS A 97 -14.10 -5.26 18.69
CA CYS A 97 -12.70 -5.08 18.32
C CYS A 97 -12.55 -5.01 16.80
N GLY A 98 -11.42 -4.49 16.31
CA GLY A 98 -11.08 -4.62 14.89
C GLY A 98 -10.76 -6.07 14.52
N ALA A 99 -11.13 -6.46 13.31
CA ALA A 99 -10.87 -7.78 12.73
C ALA A 99 -9.98 -7.67 11.49
N ALA A 100 -9.17 -8.68 11.20
CA ALA A 100 -8.35 -8.69 10.00
C ALA A 100 -8.18 -10.12 9.45
N LEU A 101 -8.12 -10.23 8.13
CA LEU A 101 -7.78 -11.46 7.43
C LEU A 101 -6.35 -11.37 6.90
N SER A 102 -5.56 -12.42 7.13
CA SER A 102 -4.15 -12.47 6.73
C SER A 102 -3.82 -13.72 5.94
N LEU A 103 -2.92 -13.58 4.98
CA LEU A 103 -2.20 -14.71 4.38
C LEU A 103 -0.94 -14.99 5.20
N VAL A 104 -0.76 -16.25 5.59
CA VAL A 104 0.44 -16.75 6.28
C VAL A 104 1.36 -17.35 5.23
N GLY A 105 2.61 -16.90 5.15
CA GLY A 105 3.59 -17.44 4.22
C GLY A 105 5.03 -17.32 4.74
N GLY A 106 5.80 -18.41 4.64
CA GLY A 106 7.22 -18.42 5.03
C GLY A 106 7.43 -17.94 6.47
N ASP A 107 8.01 -16.75 6.63
CA ASP A 107 8.29 -16.10 7.91
C ASP A 107 7.52 -14.79 8.13
N HIS A 108 6.42 -14.57 7.39
CA HIS A 108 5.61 -13.34 7.47
C HIS A 108 4.11 -13.59 7.27
N VAL A 109 3.32 -12.68 7.84
CA VAL A 109 1.89 -12.52 7.55
C VAL A 109 1.68 -11.26 6.72
N VAL A 110 0.78 -11.35 5.74
CA VAL A 110 0.33 -10.22 4.92
C VAL A 110 -1.16 -10.02 5.19
N PHE A 111 -1.56 -8.84 5.65
CA PHE A 111 -2.98 -8.52 5.81
C PHE A 111 -3.61 -8.27 4.44
N VAL A 112 -4.68 -8.99 4.13
CA VAL A 112 -5.41 -8.88 2.86
C VAL A 112 -6.76 -8.19 3.00
N ALA A 113 -7.33 -8.18 4.21
CA ALA A 113 -8.47 -7.35 4.57
C ALA A 113 -8.36 -6.94 6.04
N VAL A 114 -8.84 -5.73 6.36
CA VAL A 114 -8.86 -5.19 7.71
C VAL A 114 -10.19 -4.46 7.88
N GLU A 115 -10.96 -4.87 8.89
CA GLU A 115 -12.21 -4.25 9.28
C GLU A 115 -12.01 -3.60 10.66
N PRO A 116 -12.03 -2.26 10.76
CA PRO A 116 -11.73 -1.61 12.01
C PRO A 116 -12.80 -1.82 13.09
N GLY A 117 -14.06 -2.07 12.69
CA GLY A 117 -15.16 -2.23 13.63
C GLY A 117 -15.40 -0.99 14.51
N PRO A 118 -16.16 -1.13 15.60
CA PRO A 118 -16.33 -0.07 16.61
C PRO A 118 -15.08 0.13 17.49
N GLY A 119 -14.12 -0.80 17.43
CA GLY A 119 -12.87 -0.74 18.18
C GLY A 119 -11.77 0.04 17.46
N ARG A 120 -10.54 -0.03 18.00
CA ARG A 120 -9.33 0.52 17.36
C ARG A 120 -8.50 -0.61 16.75
N VAL A 121 -8.14 -0.46 15.48
CA VAL A 121 -7.06 -1.26 14.87
C VAL A 121 -5.72 -0.64 15.28
N PRO A 122 -4.74 -1.45 15.75
CA PRO A 122 -3.38 -0.97 16.00
C PRO A 122 -2.77 -0.27 14.78
N ALA A 123 -1.99 0.78 15.01
CA ALA A 123 -1.28 1.48 13.94
C ALA A 123 -0.34 0.51 13.20
N GLY A 124 -0.36 0.56 11.86
CA GLY A 124 0.45 -0.31 11.01
C GLY A 124 -0.23 -1.58 10.52
N ILE A 125 -1.46 -1.87 10.96
CA ILE A 125 -2.28 -2.96 10.40
C ILE A 125 -3.19 -2.38 9.32
N THR A 126 -2.71 -2.46 8.08
CA THR A 126 -3.45 -2.05 6.87
C THR A 126 -3.36 -3.14 5.82
N VAL A 127 -4.25 -3.13 4.83
CA VAL A 127 -4.16 -4.05 3.69
C VAL A 127 -2.80 -3.89 3.00
N GLY A 128 -2.12 -5.01 2.76
CA GLY A 128 -0.77 -5.07 2.21
C GLY A 128 0.35 -5.00 3.25
N ALA A 129 0.07 -4.62 4.50
CA ALA A 129 1.09 -4.59 5.56
C ALA A 129 1.64 -6.00 5.84
N ARG A 130 2.96 -6.06 6.06
CA ARG A 130 3.70 -7.30 6.30
C ARG A 130 4.25 -7.29 7.72
N LEU A 131 3.92 -8.31 8.50
CA LEU A 131 4.50 -8.51 9.83
C LEU A 131 5.32 -9.80 9.86
N PRO A 132 6.50 -9.79 10.50
CA PRO A 132 7.26 -11.02 10.70
C PRO A 132 6.49 -11.97 11.63
N LEU A 133 6.46 -13.26 11.28
CA LEU A 133 5.96 -14.35 12.12
C LEU A 133 7.05 -14.82 13.08
N ARG A 134 7.56 -13.87 13.86
CA ARG A 134 8.54 -14.16 14.92
C ARG A 134 7.92 -13.79 16.25
N PRO A 135 8.01 -14.66 17.26
CA PRO A 135 7.63 -14.30 18.62
C PRO A 135 8.40 -13.03 19.07
N PRO A 136 7.78 -12.15 19.87
CA PRO A 136 8.47 -11.01 20.47
C PRO A 136 9.59 -11.43 21.42
#